data_AF-A0A6N2TIG4-F1
#
_entry.id   AF-A0A6N2TIG4-F1
#
_cell.length_a   1.000
_cell.length_b   1.000
_cell.length_c   1.000
_cell.angle_alpha   90.00
_cell.angle_beta   90.00
_cell.angle_gamma   90.00
#
_symmetry.space_group_name_H-M   'P 1'
#
loop_
_entity.id
_entity.type
_entity.pdbx_description
1 polymer ?
#
loop_
_entity_poly.entity_id
_entity_poly.type
_entity_poly.pdbx_seq_one_letter_code
_entity_poly.pdbx_strand_id
1 'polypeptide(L)'
;MTTYYAGQIMEFGAKVYKYHGYIHAKTMTIDNEVYCIGSVNMDIRSLMVDDEICGIFYANDMVEEYISIFENDIQNCDPYLYDQFLKRSQKEKIAECVFLPFAPLM
;
A
#
# COMPACT_ATOMS: atom_id res chain seq x y z
N MET A 1 1.76 -3.46 -11.56
CA MET A 1 2.53 -4.20 -10.54
C MET A 1 1.90 -4.12 -9.16
N THR A 2 1.52 -2.95 -8.66
CA THR A 2 0.86 -2.79 -7.35
C THR A 2 -0.33 -3.73 -7.16
N THR A 3 -1.23 -3.82 -8.15
CA THR A 3 -2.38 -4.75 -8.12
C THR A 3 -1.98 -6.22 -7.99
N TYR A 4 -0.85 -6.63 -8.57
CA TYR A 4 -0.34 -7.99 -8.49
C TYR A 4 0.09 -8.34 -7.05
N TYR A 5 0.92 -7.49 -6.43
CA TYR A 5 1.34 -7.68 -5.04
C TYR A 5 0.19 -7.55 -4.05
N ALA A 6 -0.75 -6.61 -4.30
CA ALA A 6 -1.98 -6.50 -3.54
C ALA A 6 -2.78 -7.83 -3.58
N GLY A 7 -2.93 -8.43 -4.75
CA GLY A 7 -3.58 -9.74 -4.89
C GLY A 7 -2.88 -10.85 -4.10
N GLN A 8 -1.54 -10.85 -4.04
CA GLN A 8 -0.78 -11.82 -3.24
C GLN A 8 -1.06 -11.68 -1.74
N ILE A 9 -1.02 -10.46 -1.19
CA ILE A 9 -1.30 -10.27 0.25
C ILE A 9 -2.77 -10.52 0.60
N MET A 10 -3.69 -10.28 -0.34
CA MET A 10 -5.10 -10.57 -0.17
C MET A 10 -5.38 -12.08 -0.03
N GLU A 11 -4.57 -12.93 -0.67
CA GLU A 11 -4.63 -14.39 -0.50
C GLU A 11 -4.32 -14.81 0.95
N PHE A 12 -3.50 -14.02 1.66
CA PHE A 12 -3.18 -14.21 3.09
C PHE A 12 -4.16 -13.50 4.04
N GLY A 13 -5.25 -12.91 3.52
CA GLY A 13 -6.30 -12.27 4.33
C GLY A 13 -6.13 -10.76 4.53
N ALA A 14 -5.15 -10.12 3.87
CA ALA A 14 -5.05 -8.67 3.88
C ALA A 14 -6.27 -8.02 3.20
N LYS A 15 -6.80 -6.96 3.81
CA LYS A 15 -7.87 -6.14 3.22
C LYS A 15 -7.24 -5.00 2.43
N VAL A 16 -7.63 -4.87 1.16
CA VAL A 16 -7.14 -3.80 0.28
C VAL A 16 -8.29 -2.87 -0.06
N TYR A 17 -8.02 -1.58 0.00
CA TYR A 17 -8.98 -0.51 -0.26
C TYR A 17 -8.43 0.42 -1.34
N LYS A 18 -9.32 0.96 -2.17
CA LYS A 18 -8.98 1.92 -3.23
C LYS A 18 -9.59 3.27 -2.90
N TYR A 19 -8.72 4.25 -2.67
CA TYR A 19 -9.11 5.62 -2.32
C TYR A 19 -9.76 6.36 -3.49
N HIS A 20 -10.82 7.12 -3.19
CA HIS A 20 -11.47 8.01 -4.14
C HIS A 20 -10.70 9.32 -4.27
N GLY A 21 -9.80 9.39 -5.24
CA GLY A 21 -9.02 10.60 -5.53
C GLY A 21 -7.53 10.29 -5.58
N TYR A 22 -6.74 11.13 -4.92
CA TYR A 22 -5.29 11.01 -4.93
C TYR A 22 -4.75 10.98 -3.51
N ILE A 23 -4.06 9.89 -3.17
CA ILE A 23 -3.33 9.76 -1.92
C ILE A 23 -1.86 9.51 -2.26
N HIS A 24 -0.99 10.40 -1.77
CA HIS A 24 0.46 10.29 -1.94
C HIS A 24 1.18 10.02 -0.62
N ALA A 25 0.44 9.99 0.49
CA ALA A 25 0.99 9.66 1.79
C ALA A 25 1.50 8.21 1.79
N LYS A 26 2.70 7.99 2.33
CA LYS A 26 3.24 6.67 2.64
C LYS A 26 3.39 6.58 4.14
N THR A 27 2.36 6.03 4.75
CA THR A 27 2.18 5.98 6.18
C THR A 27 1.85 4.56 6.61
N MET A 28 2.26 4.21 7.82
CA MET A 28 1.93 2.93 8.45
C MET A 28 1.66 3.15 9.92
N THR A 29 0.59 2.56 10.44
CA THR A 29 0.27 2.54 11.86
C THR A 29 0.29 1.10 12.36
N ILE A 30 0.73 0.87 13.60
CA ILE A 30 0.80 -0.47 14.21
C ILE A 30 0.26 -0.39 15.64
N ASP A 31 -0.74 -1.23 15.94
CA ASP A 31 -1.30 -1.50 17.27
C ASP A 31 -1.62 -0.26 18.12
N ASN A 32 -1.94 0.87 17.49
CA ASN A 32 -2.15 2.16 18.16
C ASN A 32 -0.91 2.70 18.93
N GLU A 33 0.27 2.14 18.69
CA GLU A 33 1.49 2.48 19.42
C GLU A 33 2.56 3.09 18.53
N VAL A 34 2.57 2.75 17.23
CA VAL A 34 3.60 3.18 16.29
C VAL A 34 2.96 3.85 15.08
N TYR A 35 3.60 4.92 14.64
CA TYR A 35 3.31 5.59 13.38
C TYR A 35 4.60 5.81 12.59
N CYS A 36 4.59 5.43 11.32
CA CYS A 36 5.69 5.60 10.38
C CYS A 36 5.25 6.50 9.23
N ILE A 37 6.13 7.40 8.80
CA ILE A 37 5.95 8.22 7.60
C ILE A 37 7.27 8.47 6.90
N GLY A 38 7.24 8.43 5.58
CA GLY A 38 8.46 8.62 4.81
C GLY A 38 8.23 8.67 3.31
N SER A 39 9.33 8.52 2.59
CA SER A 39 9.35 8.43 1.13
C SER A 39 9.15 6.99 0.61
N VAL A 40 9.25 5.98 1.49
CA VAL A 40 9.19 4.54 1.19
C VAL A 40 7.83 4.13 0.60
N ASN A 41 7.79 3.66 -0.66
CA ASN A 41 6.55 3.24 -1.34
C ASN A 41 6.10 1.78 -1.05
N MET A 42 6.85 1.05 -0.21
CA MET A 42 6.64 -0.38 0.09
C MET A 42 6.66 -1.29 -1.16
N ASP A 43 7.46 -0.91 -2.16
CA ASP A 43 7.79 -1.73 -3.32
C ASP A 43 9.25 -2.23 -3.26
N ILE A 44 9.58 -3.12 -4.19
CA ILE A 44 10.89 -3.77 -4.24
C ILE A 44 12.03 -2.75 -4.44
N ARG A 45 11.78 -1.69 -5.20
CA ARG A 45 12.81 -0.71 -5.52
C ARG A 45 13.09 0.22 -4.34
N SER A 46 12.05 0.78 -3.72
CA SER A 46 12.16 1.57 -2.49
C SER A 46 12.87 0.80 -1.38
N LEU A 47 12.65 -0.52 -1.28
CA LEU A 47 13.22 -1.33 -0.19
C LEU A 47 14.63 -1.87 -0.47
N MET A 48 15.07 -1.99 -1.73
CA MET A 48 16.36 -2.60 -2.06
C MET A 48 17.36 -1.67 -2.73
N VAL A 49 16.90 -0.58 -3.35
CA VAL A 49 17.72 0.23 -4.26
C VAL A 49 17.70 1.71 -3.89
N ASP A 50 16.53 2.28 -3.66
CA ASP A 50 16.43 3.73 -3.42
C ASP A 50 16.90 4.11 -2.00
N ASP A 51 17.51 5.28 -1.89
CA ASP A 51 17.85 5.88 -0.59
C ASP A 51 16.59 6.55 0.00
N GLU A 52 15.91 5.83 0.89
CA GLU A 52 14.66 6.28 1.49
C GLU A 52 14.84 6.84 2.91
N ILE A 53 13.96 7.77 3.29
CA ILE A 53 13.87 8.27 4.67
C ILE A 53 12.52 7.86 5.26
N CYS A 54 12.54 7.28 6.45
CA CYS A 54 11.35 6.92 7.22
C CYS A 54 11.49 7.42 8.67
N GLY A 55 10.58 8.29 9.09
CA GLY A 55 10.42 8.70 10.48
C GLY A 55 9.49 7.73 11.21
N ILE A 56 9.91 7.28 12.39
CA ILE A 56 9.14 6.37 13.25
C ILE A 56 8.85 7.08 14.57
N PHE A 57 7.57 7.10 14.94
CA PHE A 57 7.05 7.75 16.14
C PHE A 57 6.38 6.71 17.03
N TYR A 58 6.57 6.86 18.34
CA TYR A 58 6.08 5.93 19.36
C TYR A 58 5.21 6.66 20.37
N ALA A 59 4.05 6.07 20.68
CA ALA A 59 3.16 6.39 21.81
C ALA A 59 3.07 7.90 22.13
N ASN A 60 2.72 8.70 21.13
CA ASN A 60 2.56 10.14 21.26
C ASN A 60 1.26 10.61 20.58
N ASP A 61 0.90 11.87 20.80
CA ASP A 61 -0.32 12.47 20.24
C ASP A 61 -0.38 12.36 18.70
N MET A 62 0.76 12.31 18.01
CA MET A 62 0.79 12.14 16.56
C MET A 62 0.34 10.75 16.12
N VAL A 63 0.58 9.69 16.92
CA VAL A 63 0.09 8.36 16.60
C VAL A 63 -1.44 8.36 16.53
N GLU A 64 -2.10 8.96 17.52
CA GLU A 64 -3.56 9.06 17.57
C GLU A 64 -4.13 9.91 16.40
N GLU A 65 -3.46 11.02 16.08
CA GLU A 65 -3.83 11.88 14.96
C GLU A 65 -3.79 11.11 13.63
N TYR A 66 -2.69 10.41 13.35
CA TYR A 66 -2.53 9.70 12.07
C TYR A 66 -3.38 8.45 11.95
N ILE A 67 -3.72 7.80 13.06
CA ILE A 67 -4.74 6.74 13.06
C ILE A 67 -6.10 7.33 12.69
N SER A 68 -6.45 8.49 13.25
CA SER A 68 -7.71 9.17 12.92
C SER A 68 -7.77 9.58 11.44
N ILE A 69 -6.65 10.03 10.87
CA ILE A 69 -6.53 10.31 9.43
C ILE A 69 -6.77 9.04 8.61
N PHE A 70 -6.10 7.94 8.96
CA PHE A 70 -6.27 6.65 8.27
C PHE A 70 -7.72 6.16 8.32
N GLU A 71 -8.38 6.21 9.49
CA GLU A 71 -9.78 5.82 9.63
C GLU A 71 -10.72 6.69 8.78
N ASN A 72 -10.44 8.00 8.69
CA ASN A 72 -11.19 8.90 7.81
C ASN A 72 -10.91 8.61 6.32
N ASP A 73 -9.68 8.24 5.96
CA ASP A 73 -9.35 7.88 4.58
C ASP A 73 -10.07 6.60 4.14
N ILE A 74 -10.19 5.62 5.04
CA ILE A 74 -10.94 4.38 4.80
C ILE A 74 -12.41 4.66 4.47
N GLN A 75 -13.03 5.68 5.07
CA GLN A 75 -14.40 6.10 4.75
C GLN A 75 -14.56 6.57 3.29
N ASN A 76 -13.47 7.02 2.66
CA ASN A 76 -13.41 7.49 1.28
C ASN A 76 -12.83 6.44 0.32
N CYS A 77 -12.85 5.17 0.71
CA CYS A 77 -12.35 4.08 -0.11
C CYS A 77 -13.43 3.04 -0.45
N ASP A 78 -13.29 2.44 -1.63
CA ASP A 78 -13.99 1.19 -1.93
C ASP A 78 -13.15 -0.03 -1.56
N PRO A 79 -13.74 -1.08 -0.98
CA PRO A 79 -13.03 -2.34 -0.80
C PRO A 79 -12.69 -2.96 -2.16
N TYR A 80 -11.43 -3.32 -2.33
CA TYR A 80 -10.98 -4.12 -3.47
C TYR A 80 -11.07 -5.60 -3.07
N LEU A 81 -12.00 -6.33 -3.66
CA LEU A 81 -12.28 -7.72 -3.30
C LEU A 81 -11.38 -8.67 -4.09
N TYR A 82 -11.01 -9.80 -3.47
CA TYR A 82 -10.16 -10.80 -4.12
C TYR A 82 -10.77 -11.35 -5.42
N ASP A 83 -12.09 -11.52 -5.46
CA ASP A 83 -12.81 -11.90 -6.68
C ASP A 83 -12.64 -10.88 -7.82
N GLN A 84 -12.53 -9.59 -7.52
CA GLN A 84 -12.27 -8.56 -8.52
C GLN A 84 -10.84 -8.69 -9.07
N PHE A 85 -9.87 -9.05 -8.22
CA PHE A 85 -8.50 -9.36 -8.63
C PHE A 85 -8.44 -10.59 -9.55
N LEU A 86 -9.16 -11.67 -9.22
CA LEU A 86 -9.20 -12.88 -10.04
C LEU A 86 -9.85 -12.62 -11.42
N LYS A 87 -10.89 -11.77 -11.45
CA LYS A 87 -11.63 -11.39 -12.67
C LYS A 87 -10.97 -10.26 -13.47
N ARG A 88 -9.78 -9.80 -13.09
CA ARG A 88 -9.06 -8.75 -13.83
C ARG A 88 -8.80 -9.15 -15.29
N SER A 89 -8.72 -8.15 -16.16
CA SER A 89 -8.67 -8.35 -17.61
C SER A 89 -7.40 -9.08 -18.05
N GLN A 90 -7.50 -9.78 -19.18
CA GLN A 90 -6.32 -10.45 -19.77
C GLN A 90 -5.21 -9.46 -20.15
N LYS A 91 -5.57 -8.20 -20.48
CA LYS A 91 -4.60 -7.14 -20.75
C LYS A 91 -3.78 -6.81 -19.51
N GLU A 92 -4.44 -6.67 -18.35
CA GLU A 92 -3.75 -6.44 -17.08
C GLU A 92 -2.82 -7.59 -16.74
N LYS A 93 -3.25 -8.84 -16.91
CA LYS A 93 -2.40 -10.02 -16.65
C LYS A 93 -1.16 -10.05 -17.56
N ILE A 94 -1.32 -9.75 -18.85
CA ILE A 94 -0.19 -9.70 -19.78
C ILE A 94 0.77 -8.58 -19.41
N ALA A 95 0.24 -7.38 -19.11
CA ALA A 95 1.05 -6.26 -18.66
C ALA A 95 1.83 -6.62 -17.38
N GLU A 96 1.17 -7.23 -16.39
CA GLU A 96 1.83 -7.73 -15.17
C GLU A 96 3.00 -8.67 -15.53
N CYS A 97 2.78 -9.70 -16.36
CA CYS A 97 3.84 -10.62 -16.75
C CYS A 97 5.03 -9.94 -17.45
N VAL A 98 4.79 -8.92 -18.27
CA VAL A 98 5.86 -8.18 -18.97
C VAL A 98 6.62 -7.28 -18.01
N PHE A 99 5.94 -6.60 -17.08
CA PHE A 99 6.56 -5.59 -16.22
C PHE A 99 7.14 -6.15 -14.92
N LEU A 100 6.67 -7.29 -14.42
CA LEU A 100 7.13 -7.88 -13.15
C LEU A 100 8.65 -8.18 -13.12
N PRO A 101 9.29 -8.68 -14.20
CA PRO A 101 10.75 -8.86 -14.21
C PRO A 101 11.53 -7.55 -14.04
N PHE A 102 10.93 -6.41 -14.39
CA PHE A 102 11.51 -5.08 -14.25
C PHE A 102 11.12 -4.41 -12.93
N ALA A 103 10.48 -5.14 -12.01
CA ALA A 103 10.05 -4.56 -10.73
C ALA A 103 11.17 -3.89 -9.92
N PRO A 104 12.41 -4.42 -9.88
CA PRO A 104 13.50 -3.74 -9.16
C PRO A 104 13.98 -2.44 -9.84
N LEU A 105 13.63 -2.20 -11.11
CA LEU A 105 14.06 -1.03 -11.88
C LEU A 105 13.03 0.10 -11.87
N MET A 106 11.75 -0.23 -11.63
CA MET A 106 10.63 0.72 -11.60
C MET A 106 10.39 1.18 -10.18
#